data_AF-A0A8J5TAE7-F1
#
_entry.id   AF-A0A8J5TAE7-F1
#
_cell.length_a   1.000
_cell.length_b   1.000
_cell.length_c   1.000
_cell.angle_alpha   90.00
_cell.angle_beta   90.00
_cell.angle_gamma   90.00
#
_symmetry.space_group_name_H-M   'P 1'
#
loop_
_entity.id
_entity.type
_entity.pdbx_description
1 polymer ?
#
loop_
_entity_poly.entity_id
_entity_poly.type
_entity_poly.pdbx_seq_one_letter_code
_entity_poly.pdbx_strand_id
1 'polypeptide(L)'
;MDDVELVRDLGVNSYRFSISWARIVPRGRLGEVNSAGIAFYSRLIDALLQKDIQPFVTLNHFDMPHELETRYGGWLGAGIREEFEYYTDVCFKAFGDRVRFWTTFNEPNLLVKFQFMLGKHPPNRCSPPFGHCNRGDSRREPYVAAHNVLLSHAAAVRNYRTNYQVTRDG
;
A
#
# COMPACT_ATOMS: atom_id res chain seq x y z
N MET A 1 -11.39 3.44 -19.67
CA MET A 1 -9.93 3.48 -19.98
C MET A 1 -9.53 4.88 -20.44
N ASP A 2 -10.44 5.83 -20.38
CA ASP A 2 -10.31 7.20 -20.84
C ASP A 2 -9.16 7.93 -20.14
N ASP A 3 -8.91 7.65 -18.86
CA ASP A 3 -7.74 8.19 -18.13
C ASP A 3 -6.41 7.79 -18.79
N VAL A 4 -6.28 6.58 -19.34
CA VAL A 4 -5.04 6.14 -20.01
C VAL A 4 -4.84 6.90 -21.31
N GLU A 5 -5.92 7.17 -22.04
CA GLU A 5 -5.88 7.96 -23.27
C GLU A 5 -5.50 9.41 -22.97
N LEU A 6 -6.07 10.01 -21.93
CA LEU A 6 -5.71 11.35 -21.47
C LEU A 6 -4.24 11.42 -21.03
N VAL A 7 -3.75 10.43 -20.28
CA VAL A 7 -2.34 10.36 -19.86
C VAL A 7 -1.42 10.22 -21.06
N ARG A 8 -1.79 9.40 -22.06
CA ARG A 8 -1.04 9.31 -23.33
C ARG A 8 -0.96 10.65 -24.04
N ASP A 9 -2.07 11.38 -24.12
CA ASP A 9 -2.14 12.65 -24.84
C ASP A 9 -1.28 13.76 -24.19
N LEU A 10 -0.95 13.62 -22.89
CA LEU A 10 0.03 14.48 -22.21
C LEU A 10 1.49 14.21 -22.63
N GLY A 11 1.75 13.11 -23.35
CA GLY A 11 3.09 12.74 -23.82
C GLY A 11 4.03 12.26 -22.71
N VAL A 12 3.49 11.78 -21.58
CA VAL A 12 4.31 11.23 -20.49
C VAL A 12 4.79 9.82 -20.80
N ASN A 13 5.92 9.43 -20.23
CA ASN A 13 6.49 8.08 -20.38
C ASN A 13 6.21 7.16 -19.18
N SER A 14 5.58 7.68 -18.12
CA SER A 14 5.29 6.93 -16.91
C SER A 14 4.04 7.44 -16.23
N TYR A 15 3.38 6.55 -15.50
CA TYR A 15 2.18 6.87 -14.74
C TYR A 15 2.25 6.26 -13.34
N ARG A 16 2.18 7.12 -12.33
CA ARG A 16 2.17 6.70 -10.93
C ARG A 16 0.75 6.52 -10.43
N PHE A 17 0.42 5.34 -9.94
CA PHE A 17 -0.85 5.04 -9.29
C PHE A 17 -0.66 4.13 -8.08
N SER A 18 -1.69 3.98 -7.25
CA SER A 18 -1.69 3.02 -6.14
C SER A 18 -2.61 1.84 -6.37
N ILE A 19 -2.24 0.70 -5.79
CA ILE A 19 -3.10 -0.48 -5.68
C ILE A 19 -3.86 -0.39 -4.36
N SER A 20 -5.17 -0.59 -4.41
CA SER A 20 -6.01 -0.63 -3.23
C SER A 20 -5.88 -1.99 -2.55
N TRP A 21 -5.37 -1.99 -1.31
CA TRP A 21 -5.14 -3.20 -0.53
C TRP A 21 -6.46 -3.96 -0.32
N ALA A 22 -7.52 -3.24 0.06
CA ALA A 22 -8.86 -3.81 0.27
C ALA A 22 -9.46 -4.43 -1.00
N ARG A 23 -9.03 -4.00 -2.20
CA ARG A 23 -9.47 -4.60 -3.48
C ARG A 23 -8.72 -5.90 -3.79
N ILE A 24 -7.47 -6.06 -3.34
CA ILE A 24 -6.63 -7.24 -3.62
C ILE A 24 -6.85 -8.35 -2.59
N VAL A 25 -6.75 -8.05 -1.30
CA VAL A 25 -6.97 -9.01 -0.20
C VAL A 25 -7.94 -8.39 0.83
N PRO A 26 -9.26 -8.45 0.57
CA PRO A 26 -10.26 -7.71 1.34
C PRO A 26 -10.29 -8.03 2.84
N ARG A 27 -9.84 -9.23 3.22
CA ARG A 27 -9.86 -9.74 4.60
C ARG A 27 -8.46 -10.06 5.15
N GLY A 28 -7.42 -9.52 4.51
CA GLY A 28 -6.03 -9.87 4.81
C GLY A 28 -5.73 -11.35 4.52
N ARG A 29 -4.77 -11.92 5.25
CA ARG A 29 -4.32 -13.32 5.13
C ARG A 29 -5.39 -14.37 5.41
N LEU A 30 -6.46 -14.00 6.10
CA LEU A 30 -7.57 -14.90 6.44
C LEU A 30 -8.62 -15.00 5.33
N GLY A 31 -8.51 -14.15 4.30
CA GLY A 31 -9.37 -14.19 3.13
C GLY A 31 -8.66 -14.72 1.90
N GLU A 32 -9.44 -14.87 0.84
CA GLU A 32 -8.92 -15.18 -0.48
C GLU A 32 -8.50 -13.90 -1.22
N VAL A 33 -7.57 -14.06 -2.15
CA VAL A 33 -7.22 -13.01 -3.11
C VAL A 33 -8.42 -12.76 -4.01
N ASN A 34 -8.84 -11.50 -4.14
CA ASN A 34 -9.93 -11.13 -5.01
C ASN A 34 -9.47 -11.05 -6.47
N SER A 35 -9.80 -12.08 -7.25
CA SER A 35 -9.44 -12.19 -8.67
C SER A 35 -9.96 -11.02 -9.51
N ALA A 36 -11.12 -10.44 -9.19
CA ALA A 36 -11.64 -9.27 -9.88
C ALA A 36 -10.78 -8.02 -9.64
N GLY A 37 -10.18 -7.91 -8.45
CA GLY A 37 -9.20 -6.89 -8.12
C GLY A 37 -7.92 -7.03 -8.94
N ILE A 38 -7.39 -8.25 -9.02
CA ILE A 38 -6.23 -8.58 -9.85
C ILE A 38 -6.49 -8.25 -11.33
N ALA A 39 -7.64 -8.69 -11.85
CA ALA A 39 -8.01 -8.45 -13.24
C ALA A 39 -8.14 -6.96 -13.57
N PHE A 40 -8.63 -6.14 -12.64
CA PHE A 40 -8.71 -4.69 -12.82
C PHE A 40 -7.32 -4.07 -13.01
N TYR A 41 -6.38 -4.32 -12.09
CA TYR A 41 -5.05 -3.74 -12.16
C TYR A 41 -4.23 -4.32 -13.31
N SER A 42 -4.41 -5.60 -13.65
CA SER A 42 -3.80 -6.19 -14.85
C SER A 42 -4.21 -5.43 -16.10
N ARG A 43 -5.52 -5.22 -16.32
CA ARG A 43 -6.00 -4.45 -17.49
C ARG A 43 -5.49 -3.02 -17.53
N LEU A 44 -5.36 -2.36 -16.38
CA LEU A 44 -4.79 -1.01 -16.30
C LEU A 44 -3.31 -1.01 -16.70
N ILE A 45 -2.53 -1.94 -16.15
CA ILE A 45 -1.10 -2.09 -16.45
C ILE A 45 -0.91 -2.41 -17.93
N ASP A 46 -1.69 -3.33 -18.48
CA ASP A 46 -1.63 -3.70 -19.90
C ASP A 46 -1.96 -2.51 -20.80
N ALA A 47 -2.99 -1.74 -20.46
CA ALA A 47 -3.37 -0.55 -21.22
C ALA A 47 -2.28 0.54 -21.19
N LEU A 48 -1.61 0.76 -20.05
CA LEU A 48 -0.49 1.71 -19.96
C LEU A 48 0.70 1.26 -20.82
N LEU A 49 1.07 -0.02 -20.73
CA LEU A 49 2.20 -0.57 -21.49
C LEU A 49 1.94 -0.59 -22.99
N GLN A 50 0.71 -0.84 -23.44
CA GLN A 50 0.33 -0.73 -24.86
C GLN A 50 0.50 0.67 -25.44
N LYS A 51 0.65 1.70 -24.58
CA LYS A 51 0.89 3.09 -24.96
C LYS A 51 2.30 3.55 -24.61
N ASP A 52 3.22 2.61 -24.34
CA ASP A 52 4.60 2.89 -23.92
C ASP A 52 4.71 3.72 -22.62
N ILE A 53 3.69 3.67 -21.77
CA ILE A 53 3.68 4.35 -20.46
C ILE A 53 4.07 3.36 -19.37
N GLN A 54 5.19 3.61 -18.70
CA GLN A 54 5.70 2.76 -17.64
C GLN A 54 4.88 2.90 -16.34
N PRO A 55 4.37 1.80 -15.77
CA PRO A 55 3.66 1.84 -14.49
C PRO A 55 4.65 2.04 -13.32
N PHE A 56 4.38 3.06 -12.49
CA PHE A 56 5.08 3.29 -11.23
C PHE A 56 4.11 3.06 -10.06
N VAL A 57 4.19 1.90 -9.43
CA VAL A 57 3.13 1.43 -8.54
C VAL A 57 3.43 1.72 -7.07
N THR A 58 2.47 2.34 -6.38
CA THR A 58 2.49 2.51 -4.92
C THR A 58 1.62 1.43 -4.25
N LEU A 59 2.20 0.66 -3.33
CA LEU A 59 1.52 -0.46 -2.67
C LEU A 59 0.58 -0.01 -1.56
N ASN A 60 0.97 1.00 -0.78
CA ASN A 60 0.10 1.61 0.24
C ASN A 60 0.02 3.13 0.05
N HIS A 61 -1.20 3.64 -0.09
CA HIS A 61 -1.44 5.08 -0.19
C HIS A 61 -2.56 5.48 0.80
N PHE A 62 -2.26 5.29 2.08
CA PHE A 62 -3.14 5.60 3.22
C PHE A 62 -4.38 4.69 3.34
N ASP A 63 -4.45 3.64 2.52
CA ASP A 63 -5.54 2.68 2.53
C ASP A 63 -5.15 1.36 3.21
N MET A 64 -6.12 0.70 3.84
CA MET A 64 -6.01 -0.68 4.30
C MET A 64 -7.42 -1.28 4.44
N PRO A 65 -7.57 -2.61 4.40
CA PRO A 65 -8.84 -3.23 4.75
C PRO A 65 -9.25 -2.89 6.18
N HIS A 66 -10.49 -2.43 6.37
CA HIS A 66 -11.02 -2.07 7.70
C HIS A 66 -10.97 -3.24 8.70
N GLU A 67 -11.06 -4.48 8.19
CA GLU A 67 -10.93 -5.69 9.00
C GLU A 67 -9.57 -5.79 9.71
N LEU A 68 -8.48 -5.26 9.11
CA LEU A 68 -7.16 -5.24 9.75
C LEU A 68 -7.08 -4.24 10.91
N GLU A 69 -7.70 -3.07 10.76
CA GLU A 69 -7.85 -2.11 11.87
C GLU A 69 -8.67 -2.73 13.01
N THR A 70 -9.76 -3.41 12.68
CA THR A 70 -10.68 -3.98 13.68
C THR A 70 -10.08 -5.17 14.44
N ARG A 71 -9.37 -6.06 13.74
CA ARG A 71 -8.83 -7.30 14.34
C ARG A 71 -7.49 -7.11 15.01
N TYR A 72 -6.61 -6.32 14.40
CA TYR A 72 -5.22 -6.25 14.80
C TYR A 72 -4.85 -4.87 15.35
N GLY A 73 -5.69 -3.84 15.20
CA GLY A 73 -5.34 -2.46 15.57
C GLY A 73 -4.49 -1.76 14.50
N GLY A 74 -4.55 -2.25 13.26
CA GLY A 74 -3.93 -1.63 12.09
C GLY A 74 -2.44 -1.41 12.29
N TRP A 75 -1.97 -0.18 12.04
CA TRP A 75 -0.54 0.15 12.16
C TRP A 75 0.01 0.11 13.60
N LEU A 76 -0.85 0.08 14.63
CA LEU A 76 -0.43 -0.13 16.02
C LEU A 76 -0.35 -1.62 16.39
N GLY A 77 -0.90 -2.49 15.54
CA GLY A 77 -1.10 -3.90 15.78
C GLY A 77 0.12 -4.79 15.61
N ALA A 78 0.26 -5.78 16.48
CA ALA A 78 1.09 -6.94 16.17
C ALA A 78 0.45 -7.72 15.01
N GLY A 79 1.23 -8.07 13.97
CA GLY A 79 0.73 -8.79 12.80
C GLY A 79 0.62 -7.94 11.52
N ILE A 80 0.61 -6.60 11.62
CA ILE A 80 0.42 -5.74 10.44
C ILE A 80 1.56 -5.87 9.43
N ARG A 81 2.76 -6.19 9.91
CA ARG A 81 3.93 -6.47 9.08
C ARG A 81 3.68 -7.68 8.20
N GLU A 82 3.20 -8.77 8.79
CA GLU A 82 2.93 -10.03 8.10
C GLU A 82 1.76 -9.89 7.12
N GLU A 83 0.74 -9.11 7.48
CA GLU A 83 -0.36 -8.76 6.59
C GLU A 83 0.12 -7.95 5.37
N PHE A 84 0.99 -6.96 5.59
CA PHE A 84 1.57 -6.17 4.51
C PHE A 84 2.51 -7.01 3.64
N GLU A 85 3.36 -7.84 4.24
CA GLU A 85 4.25 -8.77 3.52
C GLU A 85 3.44 -9.70 2.62
N TYR A 86 2.34 -10.29 3.12
CA TYR A 86 1.43 -11.12 2.31
C TYR A 86 0.78 -10.34 1.15
N TYR A 87 0.24 -9.15 1.42
CA TYR A 87 -0.36 -8.32 0.37
C TYR A 87 0.64 -7.93 -0.73
N THR A 88 1.84 -7.50 -0.34
CA THR A 88 2.88 -7.13 -1.30
C THR A 88 3.37 -8.35 -2.10
N ASP A 89 3.45 -9.53 -1.47
CA ASP A 89 3.76 -10.79 -2.16
C ASP A 89 2.73 -11.13 -3.25
N VAL A 90 1.43 -10.99 -2.95
CA VAL A 90 0.35 -11.17 -3.95
C VAL A 90 0.52 -10.17 -5.11
N CYS A 91 0.84 -8.92 -4.83
CA CYS A 91 1.06 -7.90 -5.87
C CYS A 91 2.29 -8.21 -6.73
N PHE A 92 3.41 -8.61 -6.12
CA PHE A 92 4.62 -8.97 -6.85
C PHE A 92 4.41 -10.19 -7.74
N LYS A 93 3.71 -11.23 -7.25
CA LYS A 93 3.34 -12.40 -8.06
C LYS A 93 2.46 -12.05 -9.25
N ALA A 94 1.46 -11.18 -9.04
CA ALA A 94 0.44 -10.91 -10.04
C ALA A 94 0.88 -9.90 -11.12
N PHE A 95 1.75 -8.95 -10.77
CA PHE A 95 2.06 -7.80 -11.63
C PHE A 95 3.56 -7.59 -11.85
N GLY A 96 4.41 -8.35 -11.13
CA GLY A 96 5.86 -8.20 -11.18
C GLY A 96 6.48 -8.62 -12.51
N ASP A 97 5.75 -9.24 -13.42
CA ASP A 97 6.22 -9.48 -14.79
C ASP A 97 6.26 -8.18 -15.61
N ARG A 98 5.36 -7.23 -15.33
CA ARG A 98 5.15 -5.99 -16.08
C ARG A 98 5.55 -4.73 -15.33
N VAL A 99 5.43 -4.71 -14.01
CA VAL A 99 5.72 -3.54 -13.17
C VAL A 99 7.16 -3.56 -12.69
N ARG A 100 7.93 -2.56 -13.11
CA ARG A 100 9.35 -2.42 -12.77
C ARG A 100 9.62 -1.56 -11.55
N PHE A 101 8.79 -0.54 -11.32
CA PHE A 101 8.99 0.44 -10.26
C PHE A 101 7.92 0.33 -9.18
N TRP A 102 8.37 0.11 -7.95
CA TRP A 102 7.51 -0.08 -6.78
C TRP A 102 7.86 0.93 -5.68
N THR A 103 6.84 1.52 -5.07
CA THR A 103 6.92 2.28 -3.82
C THR A 103 6.11 1.54 -2.77
N THR A 104 6.70 1.18 -1.63
CA THR A 104 5.95 0.47 -0.57
C THR A 104 4.90 1.38 0.09
N PHE A 105 5.30 2.58 0.50
CA PHE A 105 4.46 3.51 1.24
C PHE A 105 4.55 4.91 0.64
N ASN A 106 3.40 5.54 0.41
CA ASN A 106 3.31 6.97 0.20
C ASN A 106 3.41 7.71 1.54
N GLU A 107 4.24 8.76 1.61
CA GLU A 107 4.28 9.75 2.70
C GLU A 107 4.03 9.19 4.11
N PRO A 108 4.83 8.21 4.57
CA PRO A 108 4.60 7.55 5.86
C PRO A 108 4.66 8.53 7.04
N ASN A 109 5.43 9.62 6.91
CA ASN A 109 5.48 10.72 7.87
C ASN A 109 4.12 11.43 8.03
N LEU A 110 3.37 11.64 6.95
CA LEU A 110 2.04 12.24 6.98
C LEU A 110 0.98 11.24 7.42
N LEU A 111 1.08 9.99 6.95
CA LEU A 111 0.22 8.88 7.40
C LEU A 111 0.20 8.82 8.93
N VAL A 112 1.35 8.64 9.58
CA VAL A 112 1.39 8.44 11.04
C VAL A 112 1.00 9.69 11.81
N LYS A 113 1.33 10.88 11.30
CA LYS A 113 0.98 12.15 11.92
C LYS A 113 -0.53 12.38 11.89
N PHE A 114 -1.18 12.20 10.75
CA PHE A 114 -2.62 12.46 10.65
C PHE A 114 -3.48 11.37 11.31
N GLN A 115 -3.02 10.12 11.32
CA GLN A 115 -3.75 9.01 11.92
C GLN A 115 -3.64 8.95 13.46
N PHE A 116 -2.43 9.18 14.00
CA PHE A 116 -2.11 8.88 15.39
C PHE A 116 -1.61 10.07 16.23
N MET A 117 -1.23 11.20 15.61
CA MET A 117 -0.83 12.41 16.34
C MET A 117 -1.96 13.44 16.38
N LEU A 118 -2.50 13.78 15.21
CA LEU A 118 -3.55 14.79 15.07
C LEU A 118 -4.95 14.18 15.02
N GLY A 119 -5.09 12.87 14.81
CA GLY A 119 -6.37 12.18 14.71
C GLY A 119 -7.30 12.69 13.60
N LYS A 120 -6.74 13.33 12.56
CA LYS A 120 -7.51 13.90 11.43
C LYS A 120 -7.88 12.86 10.38
N HIS A 121 -7.12 11.77 10.28
CA HIS A 121 -7.41 10.64 9.40
C HIS A 121 -7.77 9.40 10.21
N PRO A 122 -8.53 8.44 9.64
CA PRO A 122 -8.80 7.15 10.28
C PRO A 122 -7.50 6.47 10.73
N PRO A 123 -7.41 5.91 11.94
CA PRO A 123 -8.50 5.61 12.88
C PRO A 123 -8.81 6.73 13.89
N ASN A 124 -8.44 7.97 13.58
CA ASN A 124 -8.75 9.17 14.34
C ASN A 124 -8.28 9.11 15.79
N ARG A 125 -7.01 8.76 16.00
CA ARG A 125 -6.40 8.63 17.33
C ARG A 125 -5.55 9.86 17.65
N CYS A 126 -5.78 10.42 18.84
CA CYS A 126 -5.02 11.56 19.35
C CYS A 126 -5.23 11.76 20.86
N SER A 127 -4.37 12.56 21.47
CA SER A 127 -4.48 13.04 22.85
C SER A 127 -4.08 14.52 22.98
N PRO A 128 -4.46 15.22 24.07
CA PRO A 128 -4.04 16.59 24.30
C PRO A 128 -2.51 16.76 24.34
N PRO A 129 -1.94 17.89 23.87
CA PRO A 129 -2.64 19.09 23.37
C PRO A 129 -3.01 19.04 21.87
N PHE A 130 -2.83 17.89 21.20
CA PHE A 130 -2.98 17.79 19.74
C PHE A 130 -4.43 17.63 19.28
N GLY A 131 -5.32 17.14 20.15
CA GLY A 131 -6.75 17.03 19.89
C GLY A 131 -7.50 16.33 21.03
N HIS A 132 -8.82 16.17 20.85
CA HIS A 132 -9.74 15.55 21.81
C HIS A 132 -10.42 14.32 21.20
N CYS A 133 -9.62 13.36 20.73
CA CYS A 133 -10.13 12.10 20.19
C CYS A 133 -10.62 11.19 21.32
N ASN A 134 -11.56 10.29 21.02
CA ASN A 134 -12.10 9.32 22.00
C ASN A 134 -11.03 8.36 22.57
N ARG A 135 -9.90 8.21 21.89
CA ARG A 135 -8.79 7.33 22.25
C ARG A 135 -7.51 7.76 21.54
N GLY A 136 -6.36 7.39 22.11
CA GLY A 136 -5.05 7.59 21.49
C GLY A 136 -3.99 8.09 22.45
N ASP A 137 -2.74 8.08 21.99
CA ASP A 137 -1.62 8.74 22.66
C ASP A 137 -0.69 9.36 21.60
N SER A 138 -0.86 10.66 21.35
CA SER A 138 -0.11 11.42 20.35
C SER A 138 1.39 11.50 20.64
N ARG A 139 1.85 11.15 21.85
CA ARG A 139 3.27 11.12 22.21
C ARG A 139 3.92 9.75 21.99
N ARG A 140 3.13 8.71 21.73
CA ARG A 140 3.62 7.33 21.60
C ARG A 140 3.19 6.66 20.30
N GLU A 141 1.89 6.68 19.99
CA GLU A 141 1.29 5.94 18.88
C GLU A 141 1.88 6.28 17.51
N PRO A 142 2.18 7.56 17.16
CA PRO A 142 2.82 7.87 15.88
C PRO A 142 4.14 7.16 15.66
N TYR A 143 4.94 6.99 16.72
CA TYR A 143 6.25 6.34 16.66
C TYR A 143 6.13 4.82 16.56
N VAL A 144 5.14 4.23 17.25
CA VAL A 144 4.83 2.79 17.13
C VAL A 144 4.35 2.48 15.71
N ALA A 145 3.42 3.28 15.17
CA ALA A 145 2.94 3.13 13.82
C ALA A 145 4.07 3.31 12.78
N ALA A 146 4.91 4.34 12.94
CA ALA A 146 6.06 4.56 12.06
C ALA A 146 7.04 3.38 12.09
N HIS A 147 7.31 2.83 13.27
CA HIS A 147 8.17 1.66 13.41
C HIS A 147 7.61 0.46 12.65
N ASN A 148 6.32 0.17 12.79
CA ASN A 148 5.67 -0.93 12.07
C ASN A 148 5.65 -0.69 10.55
N VAL A 149 5.41 0.54 10.09
CA VAL A 149 5.50 0.90 8.66
C VAL A 149 6.91 0.65 8.10
N LEU A 150 7.95 1.06 8.83
CA LEU A 150 9.35 0.85 8.42
C LEU A 150 9.72 -0.65 8.39
N LEU A 151 9.29 -1.42 9.39
CA LEU A 151 9.51 -2.87 9.40
C LEU A 151 8.73 -3.58 8.29
N SER A 152 7.52 -3.11 7.97
CA SER A 152 6.70 -3.62 6.87
C SER A 152 7.36 -3.33 5.52
N HIS A 153 7.94 -2.13 5.34
CA HIS A 153 8.76 -1.81 4.19
C HIS A 153 9.95 -2.76 4.07
N ALA A 154 10.71 -2.95 5.16
CA ALA A 154 11.88 -3.83 5.16
C ALA A 154 11.51 -5.28 4.80
N ALA A 155 10.38 -5.79 5.31
CA ALA A 155 9.88 -7.12 4.99
C ALA A 155 9.51 -7.25 3.51
N ALA A 156 8.74 -6.30 2.96
CA ALA A 156 8.34 -6.28 1.56
C ALA A 156 9.55 -6.19 0.61
N VAL A 157 10.51 -5.31 0.91
CA VAL A 157 11.75 -5.17 0.11
C VAL A 157 12.59 -6.44 0.17
N ARG A 158 12.75 -7.04 1.34
CA ARG A 158 13.48 -8.31 1.48
C ARG A 158 12.83 -9.40 0.63
N ASN A 159 11.50 -9.57 0.73
CA ASN A 159 10.76 -10.52 -0.09
C ASN A 159 10.97 -10.26 -1.60
N TYR A 160 10.83 -9.00 -2.02
CA TYR A 160 11.07 -8.58 -3.41
C TYR A 160 12.46 -8.98 -3.91
N ARG A 161 13.51 -8.65 -3.16
CA ARG A 161 14.90 -8.94 -3.53
C ARG A 161 15.18 -10.44 -3.61
N THR A 162 14.66 -11.20 -2.66
CA THR A 162 14.91 -12.65 -2.60
C THR A 162 14.15 -13.42 -3.69
N ASN A 163 12.89 -13.06 -3.96
CA ASN A 163 11.99 -13.90 -4.74
C ASN A 163 11.63 -13.34 -6.12
N TYR A 164 11.79 -12.02 -6.35
CA TYR A 164 11.26 -11.34 -7.55
C TYR A 164 12.27 -10.46 -8.29
N GLN A 165 13.41 -10.13 -7.68
CA GLN A 165 14.46 -9.34 -8.32
C GLN A 165 15.34 -10.21 -9.24
N VAL A 166 15.68 -11.42 -8.82
CA VAL A 166 16.61 -12.32 -9.55
C VAL A 166 16.00 -12.86 -10.85
N THR A 167 14.67 -12.94 -10.95
CA THR A 167 13.94 -13.41 -12.13
C THR A 167 13.91 -12.42 -13.30
N ARG A 168 14.71 -11.34 -13.25
CA ARG A 168 14.63 -10.22 -14.22
C ARG A 168 15.91 -9.87 -14.99
N ASP A 169 17.04 -10.51 -14.68
CA ASP A 169 18.31 -10.31 -15.41
C ASP A 169 18.53 -11.38 -16.51
N GLY A 170 17.44 -11.97 -17.03
CA GLY A 170 17.46 -12.98 -18.11
C GLY A 170 16.79 -12.48 -19.39
#